data_AF-U5DBM1-F1
#
_entry.id   AF-U5DBM1-F1
#
_cell.length_a   1.000
_cell.length_b   1.000
_cell.length_c   1.000
_cell.angle_alpha   90.00
_cell.angle_beta   90.00
_cell.angle_gamma   90.00
#
_symmetry.space_group_name_H-M   'P 1'
#
loop_
_entity.id
_entity.type
_entity.pdbx_description
1 polymer ?
#
loop_
_entity_poly.entity_id
_entity_poly.type
_entity_poly.pdbx_seq_one_letter_code
_entity_poly.pdbx_strand_id
1 'polypeptide(L)' 'MVKSVEEMMKRWRDNEEKEIEVFNEFRILTLDVISRTAFGSNYLEGKDKLELLEKLVKLVASNIRKFRFPGTGQHLC' A
#
# COMPACT_ATOMS: atom_id res chain seq x y z
N MET A 1 4.55 13.57 -5.80
CA MET A 1 4.93 13.15 -7.17
C MET A 1 6.35 13.58 -7.53
N VAL A 2 6.66 14.88 -7.61
CA VAL A 2 8.02 15.36 -7.98
C VAL A 2 9.13 14.73 -7.13
N LYS A 3 9.00 14.81 -5.79
CA LYS A 3 9.95 14.20 -4.84
C LYS A 3 10.20 12.71 -5.07
N SER A 4 9.15 11.94 -5.40
CA SER A 4 9.26 10.50 -5.67
C SER A 4 10.08 10.22 -6.94
N VAL A 5 9.92 11.06 -7.97
CA VAL A 5 10.70 10.97 -9.22
C VAL A 5 12.15 11.40 -8.98
N GLU A 6 12.39 12.45 -8.21
CA GLU A 6 13.74 12.89 -7.83
C GLU A 6 14.51 11.80 -7.09
N GLU A 7 13.86 11.14 -6.11
CA GLU A 7 14.44 10.02 -5.36
C GLU A 7 14.75 8.82 -6.27
N MET A 8 13.87 8.50 -7.23
CA MET A 8 14.10 7.46 -8.24
C MET A 8 15.34 7.78 -9.10
N MET A 9 15.39 8.99 -9.67
CA MET A 9 16.50 9.43 -10.52
C MET A 9 17.82 9.48 -9.76
N LYS A 10 17.79 9.77 -8.45
CA LYS A 10 18.98 9.70 -7.60
C LYS A 10 19.49 8.27 -7.49
N ARG A 11 18.62 7.29 -7.19
CA ARG A 11 19.00 5.86 -7.14
C ARG A 11 19.56 5.34 -8.46
N TRP A 12 19.04 5.83 -9.59
CA TRP A 12 19.51 5.43 -10.91
C TRP A 12 20.91 5.96 -11.19
N ARG A 13 21.17 7.24 -10.86
CA ARG A 13 22.51 7.84 -10.94
C ARG A 13 23.51 7.12 -10.04
N ASP A 14 23.11 6.77 -8.82
CA ASP A 14 23.99 6.05 -7.89
C ASP A 14 24.31 4.61 -8.37
N ASN A 15 23.61 4.08 -9.38
CA ASN A 15 23.80 2.74 -9.96
C ASN A 15 24.46 2.77 -11.36
N GLU A 16 25.23 3.82 -11.66
CA GLU A 16 25.82 4.26 -12.95
C GLU A 16 26.31 3.20 -13.98
N GLU A 17 26.48 1.93 -13.63
CA GLU A 17 26.97 0.86 -14.52
C GLU A 17 26.09 -0.41 -14.57
N LYS A 18 24.97 -0.47 -13.84
CA LYS A 18 24.09 -1.66 -13.82
C LYS A 18 22.85 -1.48 -14.68
N GLU A 19 22.46 -2.54 -15.39
CA GLU A 19 21.14 -2.59 -16.01
C GLU A 19 20.05 -2.40 -14.95
N ILE A 20 19.10 -1.52 -15.24
CA ILE A 20 17.98 -1.21 -14.36
C ILE A 20 16.73 -1.89 -14.91
N GLU A 21 16.06 -2.68 -14.07
CA GLU A 21 14.73 -3.19 -14.38
C GLU A 21 13.70 -2.06 -14.22
N VAL A 22 13.47 -1.33 -15.31
CA VAL A 22 12.60 -0.14 -15.34
C VAL A 22 11.19 -0.45 -14.83
N PHE A 23 10.63 -1.63 -15.14
CA PHE A 23 9.30 -2.03 -14.69
C PHE A 23 9.16 -2.00 -13.16
N ASN A 24 10.14 -2.55 -12.45
CA ASN A 24 10.10 -2.59 -11.00
C ASN A 24 10.28 -1.19 -10.38
N GLU A 25 11.13 -0.33 -10.97
CA GLU A 25 11.30 1.05 -10.52
C GLU A 25 10.02 1.89 -10.69
N PHE A 26 9.30 1.73 -11.81
CA PHE A 26 8.01 2.40 -12.01
C PHE A 26 6.93 1.88 -11.05
N ARG A 27 6.96 0.58 -10.70
CA ARG A 27 6.08 0.02 -9.68
C ARG A 27 6.35 0.65 -8.31
N ILE A 28 7.63 0.77 -7.91
CA ILE A 28 8.02 1.45 -6.66
C ILE A 28 7.60 2.91 -6.69
N LEU A 29 7.85 3.63 -7.79
CA LEU A 29 7.43 5.02 -7.97
C LEU A 29 5.92 5.19 -7.78
N THR A 30 5.13 4.32 -8.40
CA THR A 30 3.66 4.36 -8.30
C THR A 30 3.20 4.15 -6.86
N LEU A 31 3.76 3.15 -6.18
CA LEU A 31 3.47 2.87 -4.77
C LEU A 31 3.85 4.04 -3.88
N ASP A 32 4.97 4.71 -4.15
CA ASP A 32 5.44 5.88 -3.40
C ASP A 32 4.53 7.09 -3.58
N VAL A 33 4.09 7.34 -4.81
CA VAL A 33 3.12 8.42 -5.11
C VAL A 33 1.80 8.19 -4.40
N ILE A 34 1.25 6.97 -4.48
CA ILE A 34 0.02 6.61 -3.76
C ILE A 34 0.24 6.76 -2.26
N SER A 35 1.35 6.26 -1.73
CA SER A 35 1.61 6.27 -0.28
C SER A 35 1.70 7.69 0.26
N ARG A 36 2.42 8.58 -0.44
CA ARG A 36 2.55 9.99 -0.04
C ARG A 36 1.22 10.73 -0.14
N THR A 37 0.38 10.38 -1.12
CA THR A 37 -0.90 11.04 -1.34
C THR A 37 -1.97 10.57 -0.36
N ALA A 38 -2.07 9.26 -0.13
CA ALA A 38 -3.09 8.66 0.72
C ALA A 38 -2.72 8.70 2.22
N PHE A 39 -1.43 8.58 2.55
CA PHE A 39 -0.96 8.41 3.93
C PHE A 39 0.04 9.49 4.39
N GLY A 40 0.48 10.39 3.49
CA GLY A 40 1.43 11.46 3.82
C GLY A 40 2.88 10.99 4.01
N SER A 41 3.17 9.69 3.89
CA SER A 41 4.51 9.10 4.05
C SER A 41 4.97 8.42 2.77
N ASN A 42 6.28 8.21 2.61
CA ASN A 42 6.81 7.48 1.46
C ASN A 42 6.39 5.98 1.52
N TYR A 43 6.56 5.24 0.42
CA TYR A 43 6.15 3.83 0.36
C TYR A 43 6.90 2.95 1.36
N LEU A 44 8.21 3.16 1.55
CA LEU A 44 8.99 2.35 2.50
C LEU A 44 8.54 2.60 3.95
N GLU A 45 8.33 3.85 4.34
CA GLU A 45 7.78 4.25 5.64
C GLU A 45 6.30 3.86 5.81
N GLY A 46 5.55 3.84 4.70
CA GLY A 46 4.12 3.57 4.67
C GLY A 46 3.79 2.09 4.59
N LYS A 47 4.73 1.24 4.17
CA LYS A 47 4.52 -0.19 3.95
C LYS A 47 4.01 -0.89 5.22
N ASP A 48 4.64 -0.62 6.35
CA ASP A 48 4.24 -1.21 7.64
C ASP A 48 2.83 -0.79 8.04
N LYS A 49 2.46 0.48 7.78
CA LYS A 49 1.10 0.98 8.04
C LYS A 49 0.08 0.31 7.12
N LEU A 50 0.43 0.10 5.87
CA LEU A 50 -0.43 -0.51 4.86
C LEU A 50 -0.65 -2.00 5.18
N GLU A 51 0.39 -2.72 5.57
CA GLU A 51 0.30 -4.11 6.05
C GLU A 51 -0.52 -4.22 7.35
N LEU A 52 -0.34 -3.29 8.29
CA LEU A 52 -1.13 -3.25 9.53
C LEU A 52 -2.61 -2.97 9.23
N LEU A 53 -2.90 -2.04 8.32
CA LEU A 53 -4.25 -1.72 7.88
C LEU A 53 -4.90 -2.91 7.18
N GLU A 54 -4.17 -3.62 6.31
CA GLU A 54 -4.66 -4.83 5.64
C GLU A 54 -5.00 -5.94 6.65
N LYS A 55 -4.14 -6.17 7.64
CA LYS A 55 -4.40 -7.10 8.75
C LYS A 55 -5.64 -6.70 9.54
N LEU A 56 -5.79 -5.41 9.86
CA LEU A 56 -6.95 -4.90 10.57
C LEU A 56 -8.24 -5.11 9.78
N VAL A 57 -8.25 -4.76 8.48
CA VAL A 57 -9.40 -4.97 7.60
C VAL A 57 -9.80 -6.45 7.52
N LYS A 58 -8.83 -7.37 7.42
CA LYS A 58 -9.10 -8.82 7.44
C LYS A 58 -9.74 -9.28 8.74
N LEU A 59 -9.25 -8.78 9.88
CA LEU A 59 -9.83 -9.09 11.20
C LEU A 59 -11.24 -8.54 11.33
N VAL A 60 -11.45 -7.27 10.99
CA VAL A 60 -12.76 -6.61 11.00
C VAL A 60 -13.75 -7.33 10.09
N ALA A 61 -13.37 -7.65 8.85
CA ALA A 61 -14.22 -8.38 7.91
C ALA A 61 -14.56 -9.81 8.39
N SER A 62 -13.65 -10.46 9.11
CA SER A 62 -13.90 -11.78 9.72
C SER A 62 -14.82 -11.69 10.94
N ASN A 63 -14.70 -10.62 11.73
CA ASN A 63 -15.53 -10.39 12.91
C ASN A 63 -16.94 -9.93 12.52
N ILE A 64 -17.10 -9.05 11.53
CA ILE A 64 -18.41 -8.65 10.99
C ILE A 64 -19.17 -9.89 10.48
N ARG A 65 -18.50 -10.81 9.78
CA ARG A 65 -19.11 -12.08 9.35
C ARG A 65 -19.56 -12.97 10.50
N LYS A 66 -18.88 -12.90 11.65
CA LYS A 66 -19.24 -13.63 12.88
C LYS A 66 -20.27 -12.88 13.74
N PHE A 67 -20.45 -11.58 13.51
CA PHE A 67 -21.37 -10.74 14.26
C PHE A 67 -22.80 -11.04 13.78
N ARG A 68 -23.41 -12.07 14.37
CA ARG A 68 -24.83 -12.35 14.22
C ARG A 68 -25.59 -11.30 15.03
N PHE A 69 -26.18 -10.32 14.37
CA PHE A 69 -27.08 -9.37 15.02
C PHE A 69 -28.19 -10.16 15.74
N PRO A 70 -28.29 -10.09 17.09
CA PRO A 70 -29.40 -10.69 17.79
C PRO A 70 -30.62 -9.80 17.54
N GLY A 71 -31.38 -10.10 16.49
CA GLY A 71 -32.61 -9.36 16.14
C GLY A 71 -33.01 -9.42 14.67
N THR A 72 -32.09 -9.67 13.74
CA THR A 72 -32.44 -9.95 12.34
C THR A 72 -32.48 -11.46 12.15
N GLY A 73 -33.68 -12.00 12.24
CA GLY A 73 -33.96 -13.37 11.82
C GLY A 73 -33.41 -13.63 10.42
N GLN A 74 -32.97 -14.86 10.21
CA GLN A 74 -32.71 -15.42 8.90
C GLN A 74 -33.97 -15.27 8.04
N HIS A 75 -34.03 -14.21 7.24
CA HIS A 75 -34.92 -14.11 6.09
C HIS A 75 -34.20 -13.36 4.99
N LEU A 76 -33.17 -13.98 4.45
CA LEU A 76 -32.84 -13.86 3.03
C LEU A 76 -32.01 -15.10 2.67
N CYS A 77 -32.68 -15.97 1.91
CA CYS A 77 -32.37 -17.34 1.49
C CYS A 77 -32.57 -18.43 2.56
#